data_AF-A0A848VMV0-F1
#
_entry.id   AF-A0A848VMV0-F1
#
_cell.length_a   1.000
_cell.length_b   1.000
_cell.length_c   1.000
_cell.angle_alpha   90.00
_cell.angle_beta   90.00
_cell.angle_gamma   90.00
#
_symmetry.space_group_name_H-M   'P 1'
#
loop_
_entity.id
_entity.type
_entity.pdbx_description
1 polymer ?
#
loop_
_entity_poly.entity_id
_entity_poly.type
_entity_poly.pdbx_seq_one_letter_code
_entity_poly.pdbx_strand_id
1 'polypeptide(L)'
;PHFRQLHLAYDDAAASLDEPVDMTAERVSILGGVVEGTPRMAVRTSNLADIDIRITDGLETVKALADRWSETANVMRDAIDTAAEAGDEVTVDLLTEVTRLLDKQLWFIEAHLQ
;
A
#
# COMPACT_ATOMS: atom_id res chain seq x y z
N PRO A 1 -15.63 17.98 -12.55
CA PRO A 1 -15.22 17.15 -13.72
C PRO A 1 -14.35 15.99 -13.19
N HIS A 2 -14.26 14.84 -13.86
CA HIS A 2 -13.49 13.64 -13.43
C HIS A 2 -14.07 12.76 -12.31
N PHE A 3 -15.16 13.14 -11.63
CA PHE A 3 -15.71 12.38 -10.48
C PHE A 3 -15.84 10.88 -10.74
N ARG A 4 -16.57 10.46 -11.79
CA ARG A 4 -16.81 9.03 -12.05
C ARG A 4 -15.52 8.27 -12.39
N GLN A 5 -14.59 8.89 -13.11
CA GLN A 5 -13.33 8.24 -13.49
C GLN A 5 -12.46 8.01 -12.25
N LEU A 6 -12.25 9.06 -11.45
CA LEU A 6 -11.44 8.98 -10.24
C LEU A 6 -12.08 8.06 -9.19
N HIS A 7 -13.41 8.12 -9.01
CA HIS A 7 -14.12 7.19 -8.12
C HIS A 7 -13.85 5.73 -8.46
N LEU A 8 -13.97 5.34 -9.73
CA LEU A 8 -13.70 3.96 -10.16
C LEU A 8 -12.22 3.59 -10.05
N ALA A 9 -11.31 4.54 -10.30
CA ALA A 9 -9.87 4.30 -10.12
C ALA A 9 -9.50 4.07 -8.65
N TYR A 10 -10.12 4.82 -7.72
CA TYR A 10 -9.89 4.65 -6.29
C TYR A 10 -10.46 3.32 -5.77
N ASP A 11 -11.63 2.90 -6.26
CA ASP A 11 -12.20 1.60 -5.92
C ASP A 11 -11.30 0.45 -6.39
N ASP A 12 -10.77 0.52 -7.62
CA ASP A 12 -9.84 -0.48 -8.16
C ASP A 12 -8.52 -0.53 -7.37
N ALA A 13 -7.94 0.64 -7.07
CA ALA A 13 -6.73 0.75 -6.28
C ALA A 13 -6.91 0.17 -4.87
N ALA A 14 -8.02 0.50 -4.20
CA ALA A 14 -8.33 -0.03 -2.87
C ALA A 14 -8.55 -1.55 -2.89
N ALA A 15 -9.35 -2.07 -3.83
CA ALA A 15 -9.61 -3.51 -3.94
C ALA A 15 -8.34 -4.31 -4.25
N SER A 16 -7.37 -3.71 -4.95
CA SER A 16 -6.10 -4.38 -5.25
C SER A 16 -5.22 -4.66 -4.02
N LEU A 17 -5.52 -4.06 -2.86
CA LEU A 17 -4.78 -4.25 -1.61
C LEU A 17 -5.32 -5.40 -0.75
N ASP A 18 -6.52 -5.92 -1.02
CA ASP A 18 -7.15 -6.95 -0.18
C ASP A 18 -6.25 -8.19 -0.05
N GLU A 19 -5.77 -8.73 -1.18
CA GLU A 19 -4.92 -9.91 -1.21
C GLU A 19 -3.51 -9.65 -0.63
N PRO A 20 -2.77 -8.58 -1.01
CA PRO A 20 -1.49 -8.24 -0.36
C PRO A 20 -1.55 -8.10 1.17
N VAL A 21 -2.61 -7.48 1.69
CA VAL A 21 -2.80 -7.31 3.13
C VAL A 21 -2.98 -8.66 3.82
N ASP A 22 -3.81 -9.53 3.25
CA ASP A 22 -4.06 -10.87 3.81
C ASP A 22 -2.81 -11.75 3.74
N MET A 23 -2.16 -11.85 2.58
CA MET A 23 -0.91 -12.61 2.41
C MET A 23 0.17 -12.17 3.41
N THR A 24 0.32 -10.86 3.65
CA THR A 24 1.29 -10.33 4.61
C THR A 24 0.92 -10.70 6.05
N ALA A 25 -0.36 -10.61 6.41
CA ALA A 25 -0.85 -11.00 7.73
C ALA A 25 -0.71 -12.51 7.99
N GLU A 26 -1.06 -13.34 7.01
CA GLU A 26 -0.87 -14.79 7.07
C GLU A 26 0.61 -15.14 7.21
N ARG A 27 1.51 -14.43 6.48
CA ARG A 27 2.96 -14.65 6.60
C ARG A 27 3.48 -14.39 8.01
N VAL A 28 3.00 -13.33 8.67
CA VAL A 28 3.31 -13.07 10.09
C VAL A 28 2.88 -14.24 10.98
N SER A 29 1.67 -14.78 10.77
CA SER A 29 1.17 -15.92 11.54
C SER A 29 1.99 -17.21 11.28
N ILE A 30 2.38 -17.46 10.03
CA ILE A 30 3.22 -18.61 9.63
C ILE A 30 4.60 -18.55 10.29
N LEU A 31 5.16 -17.35 10.45
CA LEU A 31 6.42 -17.12 11.17
C LEU A 31 6.28 -17.21 12.71
N GLY A 32 5.07 -17.49 13.22
CA GLY A 32 4.77 -17.58 14.65
C GLY A 32 4.51 -16.23 15.33
N GLY A 33 4.31 -15.16 14.55
CA GLY A 33 3.93 -13.84 15.04
C GLY A 33 2.44 -13.72 15.36
N VAL A 34 2.07 -12.59 15.98
CA VAL A 34 0.67 -12.23 16.26
C VAL A 34 0.28 -11.07 15.35
N VAL A 35 -0.77 -11.26 14.56
CA VAL A 35 -1.30 -10.23 13.66
C VAL A 35 -2.14 -9.22 14.43
N GLU A 36 -1.88 -7.94 14.18
CA GLU A 36 -2.69 -6.84 14.70
C GLU A 36 -3.88 -6.51 13.78
N GLY A 37 -4.95 -7.31 13.83
CA GLY A 37 -6.03 -7.28 12.83
C GLY A 37 -7.15 -6.24 13.02
N THR A 38 -7.00 -5.23 13.87
CA THR A 38 -8.07 -4.21 14.06
C THR A 38 -7.72 -2.86 13.46
N PRO A 39 -8.70 -2.07 12.97
CA PRO A 39 -8.42 -0.74 12.42
C PRO A 39 -7.67 0.19 13.38
N ARG A 40 -7.98 0.12 14.69
CA ARG A 40 -7.28 0.93 15.71
C ARG A 40 -5.82 0.53 15.89
N MET A 41 -5.48 -0.72 15.63
CA MET A 41 -4.09 -1.17 15.68
C MET A 41 -3.35 -0.73 14.43
N ALA A 42 -3.93 -0.94 13.24
CA ALA A 42 -3.36 -0.48 11.97
C ALA A 42 -3.09 1.04 11.98
N VAL A 43 -4.03 1.86 12.44
CA VAL A 43 -3.83 3.32 12.56
C VAL A 43 -2.69 3.68 13.53
N ARG A 44 -2.53 2.92 14.62
CA ARG A 44 -1.50 3.19 15.62
C ARG A 44 -0.09 2.86 15.12
N THR A 45 0.05 1.86 14.26
CA THR A 45 1.33 1.36 13.75
C THR A 45 1.67 1.87 12.35
N SER A 46 0.71 2.52 11.67
CA SER A 46 0.94 3.16 10.38
C SER A 46 1.96 4.30 10.49
N ASN A 47 2.92 4.30 9.57
CA ASN A 47 3.86 5.42 9.37
C ASN A 47 3.39 6.39 8.26
N LEU A 48 2.25 6.11 7.63
CA LEU A 48 1.68 6.96 6.59
C LEU A 48 1.03 8.19 7.24
N ALA A 49 1.28 9.36 6.66
CA ALA A 49 0.60 10.57 7.08
C ALA A 49 -0.91 10.50 6.75
N ASP A 50 -1.72 11.22 7.52
CA ASP A 50 -3.14 11.40 7.19
C ASP A 50 -3.28 12.18 5.87
N ILE A 51 -4.36 11.90 5.13
CA ILE A 51 -4.79 12.74 4.00
C ILE A 51 -5.69 13.84 4.55
N ASP A 52 -5.49 15.10 4.13
CA ASP A 52 -6.35 16.21 4.55
C ASP A 52 -7.78 16.00 4.05
N ILE A 53 -8.70 15.78 4.99
CA ILE A 53 -10.12 15.52 4.73
C ILE A 53 -10.85 16.70 4.06
N ARG A 54 -10.21 17.88 3.98
CA ARG A 54 -10.77 19.07 3.35
C ARG A 54 -10.43 19.17 1.86
N ILE A 55 -9.62 18.24 1.33
CA ILE A 55 -9.34 18.18 -0.11
C ILE A 55 -10.64 17.91 -0.86
N THR A 56 -11.03 18.85 -1.72
CA THR A 56 -12.20 18.71 -2.61
C THR A 56 -11.80 18.67 -4.09
N ASP A 57 -10.56 19.05 -4.41
CA ASP A 57 -10.04 18.98 -5.76
C ASP A 57 -9.57 17.55 -6.08
N GLY A 58 -10.02 17.02 -7.21
CA GLY A 58 -9.73 15.65 -7.61
C GLY A 58 -8.24 15.38 -7.83
N LEU A 59 -7.50 16.34 -8.39
CA LEU A 59 -6.06 16.18 -8.67
C LEU A 59 -5.22 16.35 -7.40
N GLU A 60 -5.66 17.17 -6.45
CA GLU A 60 -5.07 17.19 -5.11
C GLU A 60 -5.25 15.84 -4.39
N THR A 61 -6.42 15.19 -4.51
CA THR A 61 -6.60 13.82 -4.00
C THR A 61 -5.65 12.83 -4.68
N VAL A 62 -5.50 12.91 -6.01
CA VAL A 62 -4.57 12.03 -6.76
C VAL A 62 -3.13 12.20 -6.26
N LYS A 63 -2.66 13.43 -6.04
CA LYS A 63 -1.31 13.68 -5.50
C LYS A 63 -1.14 13.07 -4.11
N ALA A 64 -2.10 13.31 -3.21
CA ALA A 64 -2.04 12.77 -1.85
C ALA A 64 -2.02 11.23 -1.87
N LEU A 65 -2.78 10.59 -2.76
CA LEU A 65 -2.73 9.14 -2.94
C LEU A 65 -1.40 8.68 -3.51
N ALA A 66 -0.88 9.31 -4.57
CA ALA A 66 0.41 8.97 -5.14
C ALA A 66 1.53 9.00 -4.07
N ASP A 67 1.53 10.01 -3.21
CA ASP A 67 2.47 10.11 -2.08
C ASP A 67 2.35 8.89 -1.15
N ARG A 68 1.14 8.51 -0.72
CA ARG A 68 0.93 7.35 0.17
C ARG A 68 1.33 6.01 -0.47
N TRP A 69 1.03 5.84 -1.75
CA TRP A 69 1.40 4.62 -2.49
C TRP A 69 2.92 4.51 -2.64
N SER A 70 3.59 5.62 -2.96
CA SER A 70 5.06 5.69 -3.05
C SER A 70 5.74 5.43 -1.70
N GLU A 71 5.24 6.06 -0.62
CA GLU A 71 5.70 5.79 0.75
C GLU A 71 5.57 4.31 1.11
N THR A 72 4.42 3.70 0.82
CA THR A 72 4.18 2.27 1.10
C THR A 72 5.12 1.37 0.31
N ALA A 73 5.33 1.65 -0.98
CA ALA A 73 6.24 0.89 -1.82
C ALA A 73 7.69 0.94 -1.30
N ASN A 74 8.13 2.10 -0.79
CA ASN A 74 9.46 2.23 -0.19
C ASN A 74 9.59 1.45 1.12
N VAL A 75 8.56 1.48 1.99
CA VAL A 75 8.55 0.64 3.21
C VAL A 75 8.64 -0.85 2.86
N MET A 76 7.96 -1.29 1.80
CA MET A 76 8.08 -2.70 1.37
C MET A 76 9.49 -3.04 0.88
N ARG A 77 10.19 -2.12 0.20
CA ARG A 77 11.60 -2.32 -0.21
C ARG A 77 12.53 -2.46 0.99
N ASP A 78 12.38 -1.61 2.00
CA ASP A 78 13.16 -1.73 3.24
C ASP A 78 12.88 -3.07 3.96
N ALA A 79 11.62 -3.53 3.91
CA ALA A 79 11.22 -4.82 4.47
C ALA A 79 11.77 -6.02 3.67
N ILE A 80 11.88 -5.90 2.34
CA ILE A 80 12.56 -6.89 1.48
C ILE A 80 14.03 -7.00 1.89
N ASP A 81 14.74 -5.89 2.05
CA ASP A 81 16.14 -5.88 2.47
C ASP A 81 16.30 -6.55 3.84
N THR A 82 15.42 -6.22 4.79
CA THR A 82 15.39 -6.85 6.12
C THR A 82 15.18 -8.37 6.05
N ALA A 83 14.23 -8.83 5.22
CA ALA A 83 13.97 -10.26 5.03
C ALA A 83 15.15 -10.98 4.37
N ALA A 84 15.81 -10.32 3.41
CA ALA A 84 16.99 -10.85 2.73
C ALA A 84 18.18 -10.98 3.69
N GLU A 85 18.43 -9.98 4.54
CA GLU A 85 19.46 -10.04 5.58
C GLU A 85 19.20 -11.17 6.59
N ALA A 86 17.94 -11.48 6.87
CA ALA A 86 17.54 -12.62 7.70
C ALA A 86 17.61 -13.98 6.99
N GLY A 87 17.87 -14.02 5.68
CA GLY A 87 17.87 -15.24 4.87
C GLY A 87 16.47 -15.83 4.63
N ASP A 88 15.41 -15.03 4.76
CA ASP A 88 14.03 -15.46 4.54
C ASP A 88 13.59 -15.19 3.08
N GLU A 89 14.02 -16.06 2.18
CA GLU A 89 13.74 -15.95 0.75
C GLU A 89 12.24 -15.98 0.41
N VAL A 90 11.41 -16.62 1.25
CA VAL A 90 9.95 -16.71 1.03
C VAL A 90 9.28 -15.37 1.35
N THR A 91 9.70 -14.69 2.42
CA THR A 91 9.21 -13.34 2.71
C THR A 91 9.71 -12.33 1.68
N VAL A 92 10.96 -12.47 1.21
CA VAL A 92 11.50 -11.64 0.12
C VAL A 92 10.63 -11.76 -1.14
N ASP A 93 10.30 -12.98 -1.55
CA ASP A 93 9.46 -13.22 -2.74
C ASP A 93 8.07 -12.58 -2.60
N LEU A 94 7.41 -12.83 -1.47
CA LEU A 94 6.09 -12.26 -1.16
C LEU A 94 6.12 -10.73 -1.20
N LEU A 95 7.05 -10.10 -0.49
CA LEU A 95 7.11 -8.63 -0.44
C LEU A 95 7.51 -8.02 -1.79
N THR A 96 8.30 -8.74 -2.60
CA THR A 96 8.61 -8.35 -3.98
C THR A 96 7.36 -8.35 -4.86
N GLU A 97 6.48 -9.34 -4.70
CA GLU A 97 5.18 -9.38 -5.38
C GLU A 97 4.29 -8.21 -4.97
N VAL A 98 4.16 -7.96 -3.67
CA VAL A 98 3.39 -6.82 -3.14
C VAL A 98 3.94 -5.50 -3.67
N THR A 99 5.25 -5.30 -3.65
CA THR A 99 5.90 -4.07 -4.16
C THR A 99 5.63 -3.85 -5.64
N ARG A 100 5.63 -4.91 -6.46
CA ARG A 100 5.32 -4.82 -7.89
C ARG A 100 3.88 -4.36 -8.15
N LEU A 101 2.94 -4.81 -7.32
CA LEU A 101 1.55 -4.35 -7.37
C LEU A 101 1.46 -2.86 -7.00
N LEU A 102 2.11 -2.46 -5.90
CA LEU A 102 2.16 -1.07 -5.46
C LEU A 102 2.73 -0.14 -6.55
N ASP A 103 3.84 -0.52 -7.19
CA ASP A 103 4.45 0.26 -8.27
C ASP A 103 3.52 0.42 -9.48
N LYS A 104 2.80 -0.64 -9.85
CA LYS A 104 1.86 -0.61 -10.97
C LYS A 104 0.68 0.32 -10.67
N GLN A 105 0.14 0.25 -9.47
CA GLN A 105 -0.98 1.11 -9.06
C GLN A 105 -0.54 2.57 -8.90
N LEU A 106 0.65 2.80 -8.34
CA LEU A 106 1.25 4.14 -8.29
C LEU A 106 1.33 4.75 -9.70
N TRP A 107 1.82 3.99 -10.68
CA TRP A 107 1.84 4.44 -12.08
C TRP A 107 0.44 4.80 -12.60
N PHE A 108 -0.59 3.99 -12.35
CA PHE A 108 -1.95 4.31 -12.76
C PHE A 108 -2.50 5.58 -12.09
N ILE A 109 -2.18 5.81 -10.81
CA ILE A 109 -2.58 7.01 -10.08
C ILE A 109 -1.87 8.23 -10.67
N GLU A 110 -0.54 8.20 -10.77
CA GLU A 110 0.28 9.29 -11.29
C GLU A 110 -0.05 9.66 -12.74
N ALA A 111 -0.49 8.70 -13.55
CA ALA A 111 -0.91 8.94 -14.93
C ALA A 111 -2.08 9.94 -15.05
N HIS A 112 -2.86 10.17 -13.99
CA HIS A 112 -3.91 11.19 -13.98
C HIS A 112 -3.37 12.62 -13.81
N LEU A 113 -2.09 12.79 -13.47
CA LEU A 113 -1.42 14.09 -13.28
C LEU A 113 -0.68 14.57 -14.54
N GLN A 114 -0.69 13.80 -15.63
CA GLN A 114 0.02 14.06 -16.88
C GLN A 114 -0.83 14.76 -17.93
#